data_AF-A0A375CQW4-F1
#
_entry.id   AF-A0A375CQW4-F1
#
_cell.length_a   1.000
_cell.length_b   1.000
_cell.length_c   1.000
_cell.angle_alpha   90.00
_cell.angle_beta   90.00
_cell.angle_gamma   90.00
#
_symmetry.space_group_name_H-M   'P 1'
#
loop_
_entity.id
_entity.type
_entity.pdbx_description
1 polymer ?
#
loop_
_entity_poly.entity_id
_entity_poly.type
_entity_poly.pdbx_seq_one_letter_code
_entity_poly.pdbx_strand_id
1 'polypeptide(L)'
;MYVVSIGSARSEMRTTLAGVLEYLNQDRRGVAAPRSADVTVRHVERGDIAVHQLKSGRMAVRPRGTARSILVQILDEVERYVVRVDGKVLRPHEMSRASWGAVVAAGRLAFFPEEAIDLAAAEAGPLFHTRDLFEAEGPFEIAAFVDNEFRRRFGYGRHGPAYAPDASPNARHELHVAYALLRGEKVRECVLSAYRDDPEIGKHDLTWLRPLIEVPALRGALSPAQLQGLCHVMRHDGLKITADNAGKLLAIVRRLPVDCGVVQVDDALFSAGILQPRTAAAFSAAQGPAAVPVSPLAQRIHALTTQRRFDATMERAKAQREALEISQRHFDDLARRAVADRTCAGYDWANMVALAVLQRDVAAVLEIFDSPKDWNTDSKRALREATGVDLLQCTAALRRRRIFELCGFSPAEQARWEHEAAAAKADRVAAREFEDARKRAEASNWRLEGGKVLNGREYVDFCIAEGFSEIVDMPRGRARAYRICNPRRGMSRPLRAKDGTLSYARARLAQAAVPATIAA
;
A
#
# COMPACT_ATOMS: atom_id res chain seq x y z
N MET A 1 15.64 -12.53 -44.94
CA MET A 1 16.29 -12.88 -43.65
C MET A 1 17.28 -11.77 -43.29
N TYR A 2 17.38 -11.44 -42.01
CA TYR A 2 18.22 -10.39 -41.46
C TYR A 2 19.35 -10.98 -40.63
N VAL A 3 20.55 -10.42 -40.79
CA VAL A 3 21.72 -10.72 -39.98
C VAL A 3 22.00 -9.50 -39.10
N VAL A 4 22.01 -9.70 -37.80
CA VAL A 4 22.34 -8.69 -36.79
C VAL A 4 23.66 -9.08 -36.16
N SER A 5 24.68 -8.22 -36.26
CA SER A 5 25.97 -8.43 -35.62
C SER A 5 26.20 -7.35 -34.58
N ILE A 6 26.58 -7.77 -33.36
CA ILE A 6 26.89 -6.90 -32.23
C ILE A 6 28.35 -7.12 -31.84
N GLY A 7 29.22 -6.18 -32.19
CA GLY A 7 30.68 -6.30 -32.07
C GLY A 7 31.25 -7.42 -32.94
N SER A 8 32.45 -7.91 -32.60
CA SER A 8 33.19 -8.92 -33.38
C SER A 8 32.80 -10.38 -33.08
N ALA A 9 31.98 -10.64 -32.05
CA ALA A 9 31.81 -11.99 -31.50
C ALA A 9 30.35 -12.52 -31.47
N ARG A 10 29.34 -11.69 -31.76
CA ARG A 10 27.93 -12.12 -31.69
C ARG A 10 27.20 -11.77 -32.97
N SER A 11 26.74 -12.79 -33.68
CA SER A 11 25.87 -12.67 -34.86
C SER A 11 24.60 -13.47 -34.62
N GLU A 12 23.46 -12.88 -34.93
CA GLU A 12 22.14 -13.48 -34.74
C GLU A 12 21.27 -13.26 -35.98
N MET A 13 20.50 -14.28 -36.35
CA MET A 13 19.63 -14.23 -37.53
C MET A 13 18.17 -14.00 -37.12
N ARG A 14 17.50 -13.08 -37.80
CA ARG A 14 16.07 -12.80 -37.62
C ARG A 14 15.34 -12.90 -38.95
N THR A 15 14.12 -13.43 -38.93
CA THR A 15 13.32 -13.63 -40.14
C THR A 15 12.66 -12.34 -40.62
N THR A 16 12.29 -11.44 -39.70
CA THR A 16 11.56 -10.20 -39.97
C THR A 16 12.27 -8.98 -39.40
N LEU A 17 12.03 -7.81 -39.99
CA LEU A 17 12.57 -6.54 -39.49
C LEU A 17 11.99 -6.19 -38.10
N ALA A 18 10.73 -6.55 -37.83
CA ALA A 18 10.16 -6.40 -36.49
C ALA A 18 10.87 -7.29 -35.45
N GLY A 19 11.33 -8.48 -35.84
CA GLY A 19 12.13 -9.34 -34.98
C GLY A 19 13.52 -8.77 -34.70
N VAL A 20 14.11 -8.02 -35.65
CA VAL A 20 15.34 -7.25 -35.42
C VAL A 20 15.09 -6.14 -34.41
N LEU A 21 14.02 -5.35 -34.59
CA LEU A 21 13.62 -4.28 -33.67
C LEU A 21 13.38 -4.80 -32.25
N GLU A 22 12.72 -5.94 -32.12
CA GLU A 22 12.50 -6.57 -30.82
C GLU A 22 13.83 -7.01 -30.19
N TYR A 23 14.69 -7.68 -30.96
CA TYR A 23 15.98 -8.17 -30.46
C TYR A 23 16.92 -7.06 -29.99
N LEU A 24 16.95 -5.93 -30.71
CA LEU A 24 17.79 -4.77 -30.37
C LEU A 24 17.28 -4.02 -29.13
N ASN A 25 15.97 -4.05 -28.89
CA ASN A 25 15.33 -3.33 -27.79
C ASN A 25 14.85 -4.23 -26.65
N GLN A 26 15.20 -5.52 -26.69
CA GLN A 26 14.85 -6.47 -25.65
C GLN A 26 15.54 -6.07 -24.33
N ASP A 27 14.78 -6.08 -23.24
CA ASP A 27 15.33 -5.81 -21.91
C ASP A 27 16.26 -6.96 -21.48
N ARG A 28 17.58 -6.74 -21.66
CA ARG A 28 18.62 -7.69 -21.29
C ARG A 28 19.04 -7.39 -19.86
N ARG A 29 18.30 -7.96 -18.91
CA ARG A 29 18.51 -7.79 -17.46
C ARG A 29 19.99 -7.96 -17.11
N GLY A 30 20.61 -6.90 -16.58
CA GLY A 30 22.01 -6.89 -16.14
C GLY A 30 23.07 -6.75 -17.25
N VAL A 31 22.68 -6.58 -18.52
CA VAL A 31 23.60 -6.35 -19.64
C VAL A 31 23.38 -4.96 -20.23
N ALA A 32 24.45 -4.17 -20.35
CA ALA A 32 24.38 -2.86 -20.97
C ALA A 32 23.85 -2.96 -22.42
N ALA A 33 22.95 -2.06 -22.79
CA ALA A 33 22.45 -1.96 -24.16
C ALA A 33 23.62 -1.76 -25.14
N PRO A 34 23.61 -2.42 -26.30
CA PRO A 34 24.68 -2.27 -27.28
C PRO A 34 24.71 -0.83 -27.81
N ARG A 35 25.92 -0.28 -28.03
CA ARG A 35 26.08 1.02 -28.68
C ARG A 35 25.75 0.89 -30.16
N SER A 36 25.14 1.91 -30.77
CA SER A 36 24.78 1.87 -32.19
C SER A 36 25.97 1.65 -33.13
N ALA A 37 27.14 2.18 -32.78
CA ALA A 37 28.37 2.00 -33.55
C ALA A 37 28.84 0.53 -33.63
N ASP A 38 28.45 -0.29 -32.66
CA ASP A 38 28.85 -1.70 -32.57
C ASP A 38 27.80 -2.64 -33.19
N VAL A 39 26.69 -2.10 -33.70
CA VAL A 39 25.57 -2.89 -34.26
C VAL A 39 25.50 -2.70 -35.76
N THR A 40 25.61 -3.80 -36.50
CA THR A 40 25.33 -3.83 -37.94
C THR A 40 24.12 -4.70 -38.22
N VAL A 41 23.21 -4.20 -39.07
CA VAL A 41 22.02 -4.92 -39.51
C VAL A 41 22.05 -4.99 -41.03
N ARG A 42 21.95 -6.20 -41.58
CA ARG A 42 21.92 -6.43 -43.02
C ARG A 42 20.76 -7.33 -43.40
N HIS A 43 20.02 -6.97 -44.44
CA HIS A 43 19.11 -7.90 -45.10
C HIS A 43 19.86 -8.66 -46.20
N VAL A 44 19.73 -9.99 -46.25
CA VAL A 44 20.48 -10.86 -47.17
C VAL A 44 20.36 -10.40 -48.64
N GLU A 45 19.19 -9.92 -49.06
CA GLU A 45 18.93 -9.49 -50.45
C GLU A 45 18.94 -7.97 -50.64
N ARG A 46 18.67 -7.19 -49.59
CA ARG A 46 18.44 -5.73 -49.70
C ARG A 46 19.63 -4.89 -49.23
N GLY A 47 20.68 -5.55 -48.71
CA GLY A 47 21.89 -4.91 -48.24
C GLY A 47 21.75 -4.32 -46.83
N ASP A 48 22.63 -3.38 -46.51
CA ASP A 48 22.80 -2.84 -45.17
C ASP A 48 21.66 -1.89 -44.78
N ILE A 49 21.28 -1.93 -43.51
CA ILE A 49 20.22 -1.11 -42.90
C ILE A 49 20.86 -0.29 -41.79
N ALA A 50 20.75 1.04 -41.88
CA ALA A 50 21.35 1.93 -40.89
C ALA A 50 20.66 1.79 -39.53
N VAL A 51 21.45 1.83 -38.46
CA VAL A 51 21.01 1.69 -37.07
C VAL A 51 21.35 2.96 -36.32
N HIS A 52 20.38 3.52 -35.59
CA HIS A 52 20.51 4.76 -34.85
C HIS A 52 20.10 4.57 -33.40
N GLN A 53 20.73 5.30 -32.48
CA GLN A 53 20.28 5.36 -31.09
C GLN A 53 19.38 6.59 -30.91
N LEU A 54 18.17 6.36 -30.41
CA LEU A 54 17.20 7.41 -30.10
C LEU A 54 17.56 8.10 -28.79
N LYS A 55 17.04 9.33 -28.58
CA LYS A 55 17.18 10.06 -27.31
C LYS A 55 16.62 9.30 -26.11
N SER A 56 15.65 8.41 -26.35
CA SER A 56 15.09 7.50 -25.34
C SER A 56 16.03 6.36 -24.92
N GLY A 57 17.19 6.22 -25.57
CA GLY A 57 18.15 5.13 -25.38
C GLY A 57 17.86 3.88 -26.22
N ARG A 58 16.69 3.81 -26.87
CA ARG A 58 16.30 2.69 -27.76
C ARG A 58 17.04 2.72 -29.09
N MET A 59 17.13 1.54 -29.70
CA MET A 59 17.73 1.34 -31.02
C MET A 59 16.66 1.41 -32.10
N ALA A 60 16.93 2.17 -33.15
CA ALA A 60 16.08 2.36 -34.30
C ALA A 60 16.78 1.90 -35.58
N VAL A 61 16.01 1.42 -36.54
CA VAL A 61 16.50 0.98 -37.87
C VAL A 61 15.94 1.89 -38.95
N ARG A 62 16.67 2.05 -40.05
CA ARG A 62 16.27 2.89 -41.20
C ARG A 62 16.23 2.07 -42.49
N PRO A 63 15.15 1.28 -42.70
CA PRO A 63 14.90 0.67 -43.99
C PRO A 63 14.62 1.73 -45.06
N ARG A 64 14.93 1.42 -46.32
CA ARG A 64 14.63 2.32 -47.45
C ARG A 64 13.13 2.30 -47.75
N GLY A 65 12.54 3.47 -47.94
CA GLY A 65 11.14 3.61 -48.38
C GLY A 65 10.41 4.79 -47.73
N THR A 66 9.16 4.99 -48.12
CA THR A 66 8.21 5.90 -47.43
C THR A 66 7.72 5.28 -46.13
N ALA A 67 7.22 6.10 -45.20
CA ALA A 67 6.63 5.63 -43.93
C ALA A 67 5.61 4.51 -44.14
N ARG A 68 4.69 4.67 -45.10
CA ARG A 68 3.69 3.66 -45.45
C ARG A 68 4.32 2.38 -46.00
N SER A 69 5.25 2.48 -46.94
CA SER A 69 5.92 1.29 -47.52
C SER A 69 6.73 0.50 -46.49
N ILE A 70 7.37 1.19 -45.53
CA ILE A 70 8.13 0.59 -44.44
C ILE A 70 7.18 -0.18 -43.50
N LEU A 71 6.06 0.44 -43.10
CA LEU A 71 5.08 -0.21 -42.23
C LEU A 71 4.41 -1.40 -42.91
N VAL A 72 4.02 -1.26 -44.18
CA VAL A 72 3.46 -2.37 -44.98
C VAL A 72 4.47 -3.51 -45.08
N GLN A 73 5.73 -3.23 -45.40
CA GLN A 73 6.77 -4.25 -45.45
C GLN A 73 6.91 -4.99 -44.11
N ILE A 74 7.00 -4.26 -43.01
CA ILE A 74 7.14 -4.85 -41.67
C ILE A 74 5.94 -5.75 -41.35
N LEU A 75 4.73 -5.29 -41.64
CA LEU A 75 3.50 -6.05 -41.40
C LEU A 75 3.38 -7.27 -42.31
N ASP A 76 3.75 -7.15 -43.59
CA ASP A 76 3.78 -8.26 -44.56
C ASP A 76 4.76 -9.36 -44.12
N GLU A 77 5.95 -8.98 -43.65
CA GLU A 77 6.93 -9.92 -43.13
C GLU A 77 6.43 -10.66 -41.89
N VAL A 78 5.83 -9.94 -40.94
CA VAL A 78 5.23 -10.54 -39.74
C VAL A 78 4.07 -11.44 -40.09
N GLU A 79 3.18 -11.01 -40.99
CA GLU A 79 2.07 -11.83 -41.44
C GLU A 79 2.56 -13.13 -42.09
N ARG A 80 3.46 -13.03 -43.07
CA ARG A 80 3.92 -14.17 -43.87
C ARG A 80 4.77 -15.17 -43.09
N TYR A 81 5.73 -14.68 -42.31
CA TYR A 81 6.76 -15.53 -41.70
C TYR A 81 6.51 -15.86 -40.23
N VAL A 82 5.57 -15.17 -39.58
CA VAL A 82 5.32 -15.33 -38.14
C VAL A 82 3.88 -15.74 -37.90
N VAL A 83 2.90 -14.95 -38.36
CA VAL A 83 1.48 -15.17 -38.02
C VAL A 83 0.81 -16.23 -38.90
N ARG A 84 1.09 -16.29 -40.19
CA ARG A 84 0.45 -17.20 -41.16
C ARG A 84 1.45 -18.13 -41.87
N VAL A 85 2.25 -18.87 -41.09
CA VAL A 85 3.30 -19.75 -41.63
C VAL A 85 2.74 -20.86 -42.54
N ASP A 86 1.49 -21.28 -42.33
CA ASP A 86 0.79 -22.32 -43.13
C ASP A 86 -0.62 -21.88 -43.58
N GLY A 87 -0.83 -20.59 -43.80
CA GLY A 87 -2.13 -20.02 -44.20
C GLY A 87 -3.15 -19.85 -43.05
N LYS A 88 -2.95 -20.53 -41.91
CA LYS A 88 -3.70 -20.31 -40.66
C LYS A 88 -3.05 -19.21 -39.82
N VAL A 89 -3.86 -18.29 -39.29
CA VAL A 89 -3.44 -17.32 -38.27
C VAL A 89 -3.14 -18.06 -36.96
N LEU A 90 -1.87 -18.11 -36.58
CA LEU A 90 -1.42 -18.69 -35.32
C LEU A 90 -1.83 -17.83 -34.14
N ARG A 91 -2.23 -18.48 -33.05
CA ARG A 91 -2.51 -17.83 -31.77
C ARG A 91 -1.20 -17.57 -31.03
N PRO A 92 -1.15 -16.59 -30.10
CA PRO A 92 0.12 -16.21 -29.45
C PRO A 92 0.85 -17.39 -28.79
N HIS A 93 0.13 -18.30 -28.13
CA HIS A 93 0.72 -19.48 -27.48
C HIS A 93 1.21 -20.56 -28.45
N GLU A 94 0.86 -20.49 -29.73
CA GLU A 94 1.34 -21.40 -30.79
C GLU A 94 2.68 -20.92 -31.38
N MET A 95 3.10 -19.70 -31.03
CA MET A 95 4.30 -19.04 -31.51
C MET A 95 5.40 -19.07 -30.45
N SER A 96 6.67 -19.04 -30.90
CA SER A 96 7.79 -18.82 -29.97
C SER A 96 7.70 -17.42 -29.34
N ARG A 97 8.27 -17.25 -28.14
CA ARG A 97 8.28 -15.95 -27.46
C ARG A 97 8.93 -14.86 -28.31
N ALA A 98 10.02 -15.18 -29.00
CA ALA A 98 10.69 -14.25 -29.90
C ALA A 98 9.83 -13.89 -31.12
N SER A 99 9.13 -14.86 -31.69
CA SER A 99 8.18 -14.66 -32.79
C SER A 99 7.02 -13.75 -32.37
N TRP A 100 6.43 -14.00 -31.20
CA TRP A 100 5.38 -13.13 -30.67
C TRP A 100 5.90 -11.73 -30.32
N GLY A 101 7.12 -11.63 -29.78
CA GLY A 101 7.79 -10.35 -29.56
C GLY A 101 7.93 -9.52 -30.84
N ALA A 102 8.19 -10.15 -31.99
CA ALA A 102 8.19 -9.46 -33.28
C ALA A 102 6.81 -8.91 -33.67
N VAL A 103 5.72 -9.64 -33.40
CA VAL A 103 4.34 -9.15 -33.61
C VAL A 103 4.07 -7.92 -32.74
N VAL A 104 4.46 -7.98 -31.47
CA VAL A 104 4.31 -6.86 -30.52
C VAL A 104 5.15 -5.66 -30.95
N ALA A 105 6.39 -5.87 -31.39
CA ALA A 105 7.27 -4.81 -31.89
C ALA A 105 6.70 -4.12 -33.15
N ALA A 106 6.07 -4.87 -34.06
CA ALA A 106 5.38 -4.26 -35.20
C ALA A 106 4.19 -3.38 -34.76
N GLY A 107 3.41 -3.82 -33.76
CA GLY A 107 2.30 -3.03 -33.21
C GLY A 107 2.77 -1.81 -32.41
N ARG A 108 3.96 -1.88 -31.81
CA ARG A 108 4.60 -0.80 -31.06
C ARG A 108 4.93 0.42 -31.93
N LEU A 109 5.14 0.24 -33.23
CA LEU A 109 5.38 1.33 -34.19
C LEU A 109 4.21 2.31 -34.31
N ALA A 110 3.01 1.93 -33.87
CA ALA A 110 1.89 2.85 -33.76
C ALA A 110 2.09 3.92 -32.66
N PHE A 111 2.90 3.62 -31.64
CA PHE A 111 3.24 4.56 -30.55
C PHE A 111 4.62 5.17 -30.71
N PHE A 112 5.57 4.38 -31.21
CA PHE A 112 6.97 4.76 -31.38
C PHE A 112 7.40 4.58 -32.84
N PRO A 113 6.79 5.31 -33.79
CA PRO A 113 7.13 5.19 -35.22
C PRO A 113 8.61 5.53 -35.49
N GLU A 114 9.24 6.35 -34.66
CA GLU A 114 10.65 6.74 -34.74
C GLU A 114 11.64 5.55 -34.67
N GLU A 115 11.20 4.39 -34.17
CA GLU A 115 11.99 3.16 -34.15
C GLU A 115 12.28 2.63 -35.57
N ALA A 116 11.41 2.89 -36.55
CA ALA A 116 11.59 2.45 -37.93
C ALA A 116 11.55 3.59 -38.97
N ILE A 117 10.99 4.74 -38.60
CA ILE A 117 10.73 5.87 -39.50
C ILE A 117 11.55 7.07 -39.01
N ASP A 118 12.16 7.81 -39.94
CA ASP A 118 12.78 9.09 -39.59
C ASP A 118 11.73 10.21 -39.61
N LEU A 119 11.28 10.62 -38.42
CA LEU A 119 10.30 11.70 -38.28
C LEU A 119 10.90 13.09 -38.60
N ALA A 120 12.21 13.28 -38.43
CA ALA A 120 12.86 14.55 -38.75
C ALA A 120 12.96 14.76 -40.27
N ALA A 121 13.13 13.68 -41.03
CA ALA A 121 13.00 13.69 -42.48
C ALA A 121 11.55 13.92 -42.94
N ALA A 122 10.54 13.64 -42.09
CA ALA A 122 9.13 13.92 -42.36
C ALA A 122 8.76 15.40 -42.15
N GLU A 123 9.48 16.15 -41.32
CA GLU A 123 9.29 17.60 -41.13
C GLU A 123 9.98 18.46 -42.22
N ALA A 124 10.86 17.88 -43.04
CA ALA A 124 11.68 18.61 -44.04
C ALA A 124 10.92 19.05 -45.32
N GLY A 125 9.60 18.97 -45.33
CA GLY A 125 8.75 19.47 -46.42
C GLY A 125 8.70 18.57 -47.67
N PRO A 126 7.73 18.82 -48.56
CA PRO A 126 7.29 17.89 -49.62
C PRO A 126 8.31 17.61 -50.75
N LEU A 127 9.47 18.26 -50.75
CA LEU A 127 10.48 18.10 -51.82
C LEU A 127 11.33 16.83 -51.71
N PHE A 128 11.34 16.17 -50.54
CA PHE A 128 12.11 14.92 -50.33
C PHE A 128 11.22 13.68 -50.19
N HIS A 129 9.89 13.85 -50.31
CA HIS A 129 8.98 12.73 -50.39
C HIS A 129 8.92 12.25 -51.84
N THR A 130 9.28 10.99 -52.07
CA THR A 130 8.52 10.16 -53.00
C THR A 130 7.13 9.99 -52.40
N ARG A 131 6.35 11.07 -52.41
CA ARG A 131 4.93 11.03 -52.10
C ARG A 131 4.36 10.08 -53.13
N ASP A 132 3.81 8.97 -52.68
CA ASP A 132 3.12 8.06 -53.59
C ASP A 132 2.10 8.94 -54.34
N LEU A 133 2.17 8.99 -55.67
CA LEU A 133 1.34 9.89 -56.51
C LEU A 133 -0.17 9.62 -56.34
N PHE A 134 -0.52 8.63 -55.51
CA PHE A 134 -1.85 8.18 -55.12
C PHE A 134 -2.27 8.55 -53.69
N GLU A 135 -1.49 9.34 -52.92
CA GLU A 135 -1.94 9.91 -51.64
C GLU A 135 -2.95 11.06 -51.85
N ALA A 136 -4.10 10.73 -52.44
CA ALA A 136 -5.26 11.61 -52.52
C ALA A 136 -6.06 11.69 -51.19
N GLU A 137 -5.67 10.91 -50.18
CA GLU A 137 -6.40 10.75 -48.91
C GLU A 137 -5.61 11.31 -47.73
N GLY A 138 -5.75 12.61 -47.46
CA GLY A 138 -5.52 13.22 -46.14
C GLY A 138 -4.12 13.05 -45.49
N PRO A 139 -3.97 13.47 -44.22
CA PRO A 139 -2.75 13.23 -43.44
C PRO A 139 -2.61 11.74 -43.08
N PHE A 140 -1.42 11.17 -43.30
CA PHE A 140 -1.13 9.76 -42.97
C PHE A 140 -0.97 9.56 -41.45
N GLU A 141 -2.04 9.13 -40.80
CA GLU A 141 -2.02 8.78 -39.37
C GLU A 141 -1.45 7.37 -39.15
N ILE A 142 -0.16 7.29 -38.79
CA ILE A 142 0.57 6.02 -38.58
C ILE A 142 -0.13 5.11 -37.55
N ALA A 143 -0.62 5.67 -36.43
CA ALA A 143 -1.28 4.91 -35.39
C ALA A 143 -2.58 4.25 -35.89
N ALA A 144 -3.43 5.03 -36.57
CA ALA A 144 -4.68 4.53 -37.13
C ALA A 144 -4.43 3.50 -38.24
N PHE A 145 -3.41 3.71 -39.08
CA PHE A 145 -3.00 2.76 -40.11
C PHE A 145 -2.61 1.41 -39.50
N VAL A 146 -1.70 1.41 -38.51
CA VAL A 146 -1.26 0.17 -37.85
C VAL A 146 -2.42 -0.52 -37.13
N ASP A 147 -3.29 0.23 -36.42
CA ASP A 147 -4.46 -0.36 -35.74
C ASP A 147 -5.44 -1.02 -36.72
N ASN A 148 -5.69 -0.39 -37.86
CA ASN A 148 -6.56 -0.95 -38.90
C ASN A 148 -5.93 -2.18 -39.56
N GLU A 149 -4.63 -2.14 -39.85
CA GLU A 149 -3.93 -3.29 -40.44
C GLU A 149 -3.86 -4.49 -39.49
N PHE A 150 -3.65 -4.27 -38.19
CA PHE A 150 -3.68 -5.34 -37.20
C PHE A 150 -5.04 -6.04 -37.15
N ARG A 151 -6.13 -5.26 -37.07
CA ARG A 151 -7.49 -5.82 -37.10
C ARG A 151 -7.78 -6.56 -38.39
N ARG A 152 -7.40 -5.98 -39.54
CA ARG A 152 -7.63 -6.55 -40.87
C ARG A 152 -6.87 -7.87 -41.08
N ARG A 153 -5.58 -7.91 -40.73
CA ARG A 153 -4.70 -9.04 -41.04
C ARG A 153 -4.80 -10.16 -40.01
N PHE A 154 -4.86 -9.80 -38.71
CA PHE A 154 -4.72 -10.74 -37.61
C PHE A 154 -6.03 -10.98 -36.84
N GLY A 155 -7.05 -10.14 -37.03
CA GLY A 155 -8.34 -10.26 -36.34
C GLY A 155 -8.34 -9.71 -34.90
N TYR A 156 -7.26 -9.07 -34.47
CA TYR A 156 -7.14 -8.42 -33.16
C TYR A 156 -6.35 -7.12 -33.27
N GLY A 157 -6.51 -6.21 -32.29
CA GLY A 157 -5.77 -4.94 -32.25
C GLY A 157 -4.31 -5.11 -31.84
N ARG A 158 -3.50 -4.05 -31.96
CA ARG A 158 -2.06 -4.07 -31.60
C ARG A 158 -1.73 -4.48 -30.16
N HIS A 159 -2.71 -4.42 -29.24
CA HIS A 159 -2.59 -4.93 -27.87
C HIS A 159 -2.67 -6.46 -27.76
N GLY A 160 -2.79 -7.18 -28.88
CA GLY A 160 -2.95 -8.63 -28.91
C GLY A 160 -4.40 -9.07 -28.74
N PRO A 161 -4.69 -10.38 -28.83
CA PRO A 161 -6.02 -10.92 -28.57
C PRO A 161 -6.32 -10.98 -27.07
N ALA A 162 -7.58 -11.21 -26.71
CA ALA A 162 -7.96 -11.58 -25.36
C ALA A 162 -7.43 -12.99 -25.03
N TYR A 163 -6.86 -13.18 -23.84
CA TYR A 163 -6.32 -14.48 -23.40
C TYR A 163 -7.37 -15.38 -22.74
N ALA A 164 -8.52 -14.81 -22.34
CA ALA A 164 -9.69 -15.49 -21.80
C ALA A 164 -10.99 -14.76 -22.24
N PRO A 165 -12.17 -15.41 -22.22
CA PRO A 165 -13.42 -14.85 -22.76
C PRO A 165 -13.79 -13.46 -22.21
N ASP A 166 -13.59 -13.23 -20.91
CA ASP A 166 -13.94 -11.96 -20.24
C ASP A 166 -12.72 -11.07 -19.95
N ALA A 167 -11.56 -11.43 -20.50
CA ALA A 167 -10.32 -10.70 -20.24
C ALA A 167 -10.09 -9.59 -21.27
N SER A 168 -9.55 -8.46 -20.79
CA SER A 168 -9.05 -7.41 -21.68
C SER A 168 -7.90 -7.91 -22.56
N PRO A 169 -7.79 -7.40 -23.81
CA PRO A 169 -6.65 -7.66 -24.69
C PRO A 169 -5.30 -7.45 -23.99
N ASN A 170 -4.35 -8.35 -24.20
CA ASN A 170 -3.02 -8.24 -23.61
C ASN A 170 -1.93 -8.81 -24.52
N ALA A 171 -0.80 -8.09 -24.62
CA ALA A 171 0.30 -8.45 -25.50
C ALA A 171 1.35 -9.35 -24.83
N ARG A 172 1.23 -9.67 -23.54
CA ARG A 172 2.21 -10.49 -22.82
C ARG A 172 2.09 -11.96 -23.21
N HIS A 173 3.17 -12.54 -23.71
CA HIS A 173 3.19 -13.92 -24.22
C HIS A 173 2.89 -14.95 -23.13
N GLU A 174 3.47 -14.76 -21.94
CA GLU A 174 3.30 -15.64 -20.79
C GLU A 174 1.85 -15.81 -20.34
N LEU A 175 1.01 -14.77 -20.50
CA LEU A 175 -0.42 -14.85 -20.18
C LEU A 175 -1.12 -15.81 -21.14
N HIS A 176 -0.88 -15.66 -22.44
CA HIS A 176 -1.49 -16.53 -23.46
C HIS A 176 -1.07 -17.97 -23.30
N VAL A 177 0.21 -18.23 -23.00
CA VAL A 177 0.72 -19.58 -22.75
C VAL A 177 0.13 -20.16 -21.46
N ALA A 178 0.10 -19.40 -20.36
CA ALA A 178 -0.47 -19.87 -19.10
C ALA A 178 -1.94 -20.27 -19.24
N TYR A 179 -2.75 -19.44 -19.88
CA TYR A 179 -4.18 -19.70 -20.08
C TYR A 179 -4.46 -20.80 -21.11
N ALA A 180 -3.61 -20.96 -22.13
CA ALA A 180 -3.68 -22.10 -23.04
C ALA A 180 -3.41 -23.42 -22.32
N LEU A 181 -2.34 -23.48 -21.51
CA LEU A 181 -2.02 -24.66 -20.70
C LEU A 181 -3.12 -24.96 -19.66
N LEU A 182 -3.70 -23.91 -19.07
CA LEU A 182 -4.80 -24.04 -18.13
C LEU A 182 -6.04 -24.70 -18.77
N ARG A 183 -6.35 -24.34 -20.01
CA ARG A 183 -7.43 -24.95 -20.81
C ARG A 183 -7.07 -26.33 -21.37
N GLY A 184 -5.85 -26.81 -21.17
CA GLY A 184 -5.37 -28.08 -21.73
C GLY A 184 -5.06 -28.03 -23.22
N GLU A 185 -4.87 -26.83 -23.79
CA GLU A 185 -4.49 -26.67 -25.19
C GLU A 185 -3.06 -27.15 -25.44
N LYS A 186 -2.80 -27.62 -26.66
CA LYS A 186 -1.47 -28.10 -27.05
C LYS A 186 -0.54 -26.90 -27.26
N VAL A 187 0.49 -26.80 -26.42
CA VAL A 187 1.60 -25.85 -26.57
C VAL A 187 2.87 -26.60 -26.95
N ARG A 188 3.59 -26.13 -27.98
CA ARG A 188 4.80 -26.79 -28.49
C ARG A 188 5.92 -26.74 -27.45
N GLU A 189 6.73 -27.79 -27.39
CA GLU A 189 7.80 -27.91 -26.40
C GLU A 189 8.87 -26.80 -26.54
N CYS A 190 9.18 -26.37 -27.76
CA CYS A 190 10.09 -25.24 -28.02
C CYS A 190 9.58 -23.89 -27.51
N VAL A 191 8.26 -23.75 -27.28
CA VAL A 191 7.68 -22.57 -26.64
C VAL A 191 7.86 -22.68 -25.13
N LEU A 192 7.63 -23.87 -24.57
CA LEU A 192 7.75 -24.12 -23.14
C LEU A 192 9.20 -24.04 -22.64
N SER A 193 10.18 -24.46 -23.44
CA SER A 193 11.61 -24.40 -23.09
C SER A 193 12.06 -22.98 -22.76
N ALA A 194 11.60 -21.98 -23.51
CA ALA A 194 11.93 -20.57 -23.27
C ALA A 194 11.54 -20.07 -21.87
N TYR A 195 10.49 -20.65 -21.27
CA TYR A 195 10.07 -20.32 -19.90
C TYR A 195 10.78 -21.14 -18.83
N ARG A 196 11.34 -22.30 -19.19
CA ARG A 196 12.21 -23.06 -18.28
C ARG A 196 13.59 -22.42 -18.17
N ASP A 197 14.07 -21.86 -19.29
CA ASP A 197 15.39 -21.22 -19.37
C ASP A 197 15.44 -19.88 -18.61
N ASP A 198 14.31 -19.17 -18.54
CA ASP A 198 14.18 -17.91 -17.79
C ASP A 198 13.06 -18.00 -16.73
N PRO A 199 13.39 -18.40 -15.48
CA PRO A 199 12.42 -18.62 -14.41
C PRO A 199 11.82 -17.32 -13.86
N GLU A 200 12.31 -16.15 -14.28
CA GLU A 200 11.76 -14.87 -13.82
C GLU A 200 10.53 -14.42 -14.63
N ILE A 201 10.27 -15.05 -15.78
CA ILE A 201 9.10 -14.75 -16.60
C ILE A 201 7.82 -15.23 -15.89
N GLY A 202 6.90 -14.31 -15.59
CA GLY A 202 5.62 -14.62 -14.93
C GLY A 202 5.73 -14.95 -13.43
N LYS A 203 6.88 -14.70 -12.80
CA LYS A 203 7.17 -15.07 -11.40
C LYS A 203 6.20 -14.47 -10.37
N HIS A 204 5.74 -13.24 -10.60
CA HIS A 204 4.98 -12.45 -9.63
C HIS A 204 3.47 -12.61 -9.76
N ASP A 205 2.96 -12.72 -10.98
CA ASP A 205 1.54 -12.69 -11.29
C ASP A 205 1.00 -14.03 -11.79
N LEU A 206 1.83 -14.86 -12.43
CA LEU A 206 1.46 -16.17 -12.98
C LEU A 206 2.12 -17.31 -12.19
N THR A 207 1.87 -17.32 -10.89
CA THR A 207 2.47 -18.30 -9.96
C THR A 207 2.14 -19.75 -10.31
N TRP A 208 1.09 -20.00 -11.10
CA TRP A 208 0.66 -21.31 -11.60
C TRP A 208 1.23 -21.71 -12.97
N LEU A 209 1.86 -20.79 -13.72
CA LEU A 209 2.44 -21.10 -15.04
C LEU A 209 3.53 -22.17 -14.94
N ARG A 210 4.43 -22.02 -13.97
CA ARG A 210 5.55 -22.95 -13.79
C ARG A 210 5.11 -24.37 -13.43
N PRO A 211 4.22 -24.57 -12.42
CA PRO A 211 3.61 -25.89 -12.19
C PRO A 211 2.97 -26.53 -13.44
N LEU A 212 2.29 -25.74 -14.29
CA LEU A 212 1.69 -26.24 -15.54
C LEU A 212 2.74 -26.66 -16.59
N ILE A 213 3.89 -25.99 -16.63
CA ILE A 213 5.01 -26.34 -17.51
C ILE A 213 5.68 -27.63 -17.02
N GLU A 214 5.97 -27.71 -15.72
CA GLU A 214 6.72 -28.80 -15.09
C GLU A 214 5.91 -30.08 -14.94
N VAL A 215 4.59 -29.98 -14.69
CA VAL A 215 3.71 -31.13 -14.45
C VAL A 215 2.59 -31.17 -15.49
N PRO A 216 2.77 -31.90 -16.61
CA PRO A 216 1.79 -31.97 -17.69
C PRO A 216 0.41 -32.47 -17.25
N ALA A 217 0.34 -33.31 -16.22
CA ALA A 217 -0.92 -33.86 -15.68
C ALA A 217 -1.89 -32.78 -15.14
N LEU A 218 -1.40 -31.57 -14.84
CA LEU A 218 -2.23 -30.45 -14.37
C LEU A 218 -2.96 -29.73 -15.51
N ARG A 219 -2.50 -29.87 -16.75
CA ARG A 219 -3.02 -29.11 -17.91
C ARG A 219 -4.44 -29.55 -18.24
N GLY A 220 -5.39 -28.61 -18.21
CA GLY A 220 -6.82 -28.89 -18.45
C GLY A 220 -7.49 -29.79 -17.42
N ALA A 221 -6.83 -30.09 -16.29
CA ALA A 221 -7.31 -31.07 -15.33
C ALA A 221 -8.31 -30.51 -14.30
N LEU A 222 -8.34 -29.19 -14.14
CA LEU A 222 -9.10 -28.41 -13.16
C LEU A 222 -9.59 -27.10 -13.78
N SER A 223 -10.58 -26.47 -13.14
CA SER A 223 -10.99 -25.10 -13.49
C SER A 223 -9.87 -24.07 -13.17
N PRO A 224 -9.94 -22.85 -13.73
CA PRO A 224 -9.03 -21.76 -13.38
C PRO A 224 -8.91 -21.49 -11.89
N ALA A 225 -10.05 -21.34 -11.19
CA ALA A 225 -10.06 -21.01 -9.76
C ALA A 225 -9.46 -22.15 -8.91
N GLN A 226 -9.82 -23.40 -9.23
CA GLN A 226 -9.30 -24.59 -8.56
C GLN A 226 -7.79 -24.73 -8.70
N LEU A 227 -7.26 -24.61 -9.93
CA LEU A 227 -5.83 -24.77 -10.16
C LEU A 227 -5.02 -23.61 -9.55
N GLN A 228 -5.50 -22.38 -9.72
CA GLN A 228 -4.85 -21.20 -9.14
C GLN A 228 -4.83 -21.29 -7.61
N GLY A 229 -5.94 -21.69 -6.98
CA GLY A 229 -6.02 -21.96 -5.55
C GLY A 229 -5.06 -23.04 -5.09
N LEU A 230 -4.99 -24.17 -5.80
CA LEU A 230 -4.05 -25.26 -5.50
C LEU A 230 -2.59 -24.79 -5.56
N CYS A 231 -2.20 -24.14 -6.66
CA CYS A 231 -0.84 -23.63 -6.83
C CYS A 231 -0.49 -22.57 -5.77
N HIS A 232 -1.44 -21.70 -5.41
CA HIS A 232 -1.25 -20.69 -4.39
C HIS A 232 -1.01 -21.31 -3.00
N VAL A 233 -1.87 -22.24 -2.58
CA VAL A 233 -1.77 -22.90 -1.26
C VAL A 233 -0.47 -23.68 -1.14
N MET A 234 -0.14 -24.50 -2.15
CA MET A 234 1.09 -25.29 -2.15
C MET A 234 2.33 -24.41 -2.07
N ARG A 235 2.37 -23.31 -2.85
CA ARG A 235 3.49 -22.36 -2.83
C ARG A 235 3.62 -21.66 -1.48
N HIS A 236 2.51 -21.21 -0.89
CA HIS A 236 2.53 -20.55 0.42
C HIS A 236 3.09 -21.47 1.51
N ASP A 237 2.80 -22.76 1.45
CA ASP A 237 3.28 -23.77 2.40
C ASP A 237 4.69 -24.32 2.05
N GLY A 238 5.31 -23.83 0.97
CA GLY A 238 6.62 -24.31 0.51
C GLY A 238 6.62 -25.72 -0.10
N LEU A 239 5.44 -26.27 -0.40
CA LEU A 239 5.27 -27.61 -0.94
C LEU A 239 5.33 -27.59 -2.48
N LYS A 240 6.02 -28.57 -3.05
CA LYS A 240 6.13 -28.73 -4.51
C LYS A 240 5.03 -29.64 -5.06
N ILE A 241 4.48 -29.27 -6.20
CA ILE A 241 3.62 -30.16 -7.00
C ILE A 241 4.54 -30.94 -7.94
N THR A 242 4.50 -32.26 -7.86
CA THR A 242 5.32 -33.19 -8.65
C THR A 242 4.42 -34.16 -9.40
N ALA A 243 4.97 -34.90 -10.38
CA ALA A 243 4.23 -35.93 -11.08
C ALA A 243 3.63 -36.99 -10.12
N ASP A 244 4.37 -37.32 -9.05
CA ASP A 244 3.98 -38.35 -8.08
C ASP A 244 2.79 -37.94 -7.21
N ASN A 245 2.73 -36.67 -6.78
CA ASN A 245 1.66 -36.19 -5.91
C ASN A 245 0.47 -35.57 -6.69
N ALA A 246 0.66 -35.21 -7.96
CA ALA A 246 -0.35 -34.53 -8.76
C ALA A 246 -1.67 -35.31 -8.84
N GLY A 247 -1.63 -36.64 -9.04
CA GLY A 247 -2.85 -37.45 -9.12
C GLY A 247 -3.71 -37.36 -7.85
N LYS A 248 -3.07 -37.40 -6.67
CA LYS A 248 -3.76 -37.28 -5.38
C LYS A 248 -4.32 -35.87 -5.19
N LEU A 249 -3.55 -34.83 -5.50
CA LEU A 249 -3.98 -33.43 -5.39
C LEU A 249 -5.18 -33.14 -6.31
N LEU A 250 -5.12 -33.61 -7.56
CA LEU A 250 -6.21 -33.48 -8.52
C LEU A 250 -7.48 -34.19 -8.04
N ALA A 251 -7.37 -35.39 -7.48
CA ALA A 251 -8.51 -36.14 -6.98
C ALA A 251 -9.24 -35.43 -5.81
N ILE A 252 -8.50 -34.69 -4.98
CA ILE A 252 -9.07 -33.91 -3.86
C ILE A 252 -9.77 -32.66 -4.42
N VAL A 253 -9.04 -31.86 -5.22
CA VAL A 253 -9.53 -30.54 -5.68
C VAL A 253 -10.68 -30.66 -6.68
N ARG A 254 -10.73 -31.71 -7.51
CA ARG A 254 -11.84 -31.95 -8.46
C ARG A 254 -13.21 -32.08 -7.81
N ARG A 255 -13.28 -32.40 -6.51
CA ARG A 255 -14.54 -32.53 -5.77
C ARG A 255 -15.10 -31.18 -5.32
N LEU A 256 -14.32 -30.11 -5.43
CA LEU A 256 -14.73 -28.77 -5.05
C LEU A 256 -15.56 -28.11 -6.17
N PRO A 257 -16.36 -27.07 -5.85
CA PRO A 257 -17.01 -26.24 -6.85
C PRO A 257 -16.01 -25.66 -7.87
N VAL A 258 -16.48 -25.40 -9.09
CA VAL A 258 -15.65 -24.89 -10.20
C VAL A 258 -15.12 -23.49 -9.91
N ASP A 259 -15.87 -22.70 -9.15
CA ASP A 259 -15.62 -21.33 -8.73
C ASP A 259 -15.06 -21.24 -7.29
N CYS A 260 -14.51 -22.34 -6.77
CA CYS A 260 -14.05 -22.38 -5.38
C CYS A 260 -12.94 -21.36 -5.09
N GLY A 261 -13.00 -20.75 -3.91
CA GLY A 261 -11.96 -19.87 -3.41
C GLY A 261 -10.74 -20.62 -2.87
N VAL A 262 -9.65 -19.88 -2.65
CA VAL A 262 -8.39 -20.39 -2.06
C VAL A 262 -8.64 -21.08 -0.71
N VAL A 263 -9.54 -20.55 0.11
CA VAL A 263 -9.89 -21.08 1.44
C VAL A 263 -10.48 -22.48 1.37
N GLN A 264 -11.36 -22.75 0.40
CA GLN A 264 -11.97 -24.07 0.24
C GLN A 264 -10.95 -25.11 -0.24
N VAL A 265 -9.99 -24.70 -1.09
CA VAL A 265 -8.87 -25.56 -1.50
C VAL A 265 -7.96 -25.87 -0.31
N ASP A 266 -7.65 -24.88 0.51
CA ASP A 266 -6.86 -25.06 1.74
C ASP A 266 -7.55 -26.05 2.70
N ASP A 267 -8.84 -25.89 2.95
CA ASP A 267 -9.65 -26.79 3.79
C ASP A 267 -9.68 -28.23 3.26
N ALA A 268 -9.82 -28.40 1.94
CA ALA A 268 -9.84 -29.73 1.31
C ALA A 268 -8.47 -30.43 1.41
N LEU A 269 -7.38 -29.69 1.21
CA LEU A 269 -6.03 -30.24 1.34
C LEU A 269 -5.67 -30.53 2.81
N PHE A 270 -6.14 -29.71 3.74
CA PHE A 270 -5.96 -29.91 5.18
C PHE A 270 -6.74 -31.14 5.67
N SER A 271 -8.02 -31.28 5.32
CA SER A 271 -8.83 -32.46 5.66
C SER A 271 -8.30 -33.75 5.06
N ALA A 272 -7.64 -33.68 3.90
CA ALA A 272 -6.95 -34.82 3.28
C ALA A 272 -5.57 -35.14 3.90
N GLY A 273 -5.14 -34.38 4.92
CA GLY A 273 -3.86 -34.56 5.61
C GLY A 273 -2.63 -34.19 4.78
N ILE A 274 -2.80 -33.44 3.69
CA ILE A 274 -1.68 -32.94 2.87
C ILE A 274 -1.03 -31.74 3.56
N LEU A 275 -1.85 -30.81 4.04
CA LEU A 275 -1.39 -29.64 4.77
C LEU A 275 -1.33 -29.96 6.26
N GLN A 276 -0.29 -29.45 6.92
CA GLN A 276 -0.15 -29.58 8.36
C GLN A 276 -0.85 -28.43 9.10
N PRO A 277 -1.21 -28.62 10.37
CA PRO A 277 -1.66 -27.53 11.23
C PRO A 277 -0.59 -26.43 11.28
N ARG A 278 -1.00 -25.16 11.28
CA ARG A 278 -0.05 -24.04 11.41
C ARG A 278 0.61 -24.07 12.79
N THR A 279 1.93 -23.94 12.81
CA THR A 279 2.73 -23.83 14.03
C THR A 279 2.47 -22.49 14.69
N ALA A 280 1.92 -22.51 15.90
CA ALA A 280 1.80 -21.31 16.72
C ALA A 280 3.17 -20.94 17.29
N ALA A 281 3.48 -19.63 17.37
CA ALA A 281 4.66 -19.17 18.08
C ALA A 281 4.58 -19.58 19.57
N ALA A 282 5.71 -19.95 20.17
CA ALA A 282 5.76 -20.26 21.59
C ALA A 282 5.45 -19.00 22.40
N PHE A 283 4.42 -19.05 23.24
CA PHE A 283 4.14 -17.99 24.20
C PHE A 283 4.99 -18.23 25.44
N SER A 284 5.72 -17.20 25.86
CA SER A 284 6.41 -17.21 27.16
C SER A 284 5.39 -16.84 28.24
N ALA A 285 5.28 -17.68 29.28
CA ALA A 285 4.52 -17.33 30.47
C ALA A 285 5.12 -16.07 31.14
N ALA A 286 4.27 -15.24 31.73
CA ALA A 286 4.71 -14.12 32.54
C ALA A 286 5.65 -14.58 33.67
N GLN A 287 6.68 -13.79 33.95
CA GLN A 287 7.68 -14.07 34.99
C GLN A 287 7.70 -12.97 36.05
N GLY A 288 8.22 -13.28 37.24
CA GLY A 288 8.40 -12.31 38.31
C GLY A 288 7.07 -11.85 38.94
N PRO A 289 6.96 -10.59 39.40
CA PRO A 289 5.76 -10.05 40.07
C PRO A 289 4.48 -10.09 39.20
N ALA A 290 4.65 -10.19 37.88
CA ALA A 290 3.56 -10.32 36.92
C ALA A 290 2.95 -11.73 36.87
N ALA A 291 3.62 -12.75 37.42
CA ALA A 291 3.19 -14.14 37.34
C ALA A 291 2.16 -14.52 38.42
N VAL A 292 2.09 -13.76 39.52
CA VAL A 292 1.29 -14.09 40.70
C VAL A 292 0.31 -12.94 40.99
N PRO A 293 -0.96 -13.23 41.33
CA PRO A 293 -1.90 -12.21 41.74
C PRO A 293 -1.53 -11.65 43.12
N VAL A 294 -1.54 -10.33 43.27
CA VAL A 294 -1.31 -9.65 44.56
C VAL A 294 -2.52 -9.75 45.51
N SER A 295 -3.71 -10.06 44.98
CA SER A 295 -4.93 -10.19 45.79
C SER A 295 -6.05 -10.97 45.06
N PRO A 296 -7.12 -11.39 45.77
CA PRO A 296 -8.30 -11.98 45.14
C PRO A 296 -8.98 -11.07 44.11
N LEU A 297 -8.93 -9.75 44.33
CA LEU A 297 -9.42 -8.76 43.35
C LEU A 297 -8.58 -8.80 42.07
N ALA A 298 -7.25 -8.85 42.17
CA ALA A 298 -6.37 -8.99 41.02
C ALA A 298 -6.66 -10.29 40.25
N GLN A 299 -6.80 -11.41 40.97
CA GLN A 299 -7.15 -12.69 40.36
C GLN A 299 -8.47 -12.61 39.58
N ARG A 300 -9.48 -11.94 40.15
CA ARG A 300 -10.79 -11.81 39.50
C ARG A 300 -10.76 -10.88 38.28
N ILE A 301 -10.05 -9.75 38.36
CA ILE A 301 -9.87 -8.82 37.22
C ILE A 301 -9.18 -9.55 36.07
N HIS A 302 -8.09 -10.28 36.36
CA HIS A 302 -7.37 -11.06 35.36
C HIS A 302 -8.27 -12.11 34.69
N ALA A 303 -9.03 -12.88 35.49
CA ALA A 303 -9.95 -13.89 34.95
C ALA A 303 -11.00 -13.30 34.01
N LEU A 304 -11.64 -12.17 34.37
CA LEU A 304 -12.66 -11.53 33.54
C LEU A 304 -12.05 -10.91 32.26
N THR A 305 -10.93 -10.21 32.40
CA THR A 305 -10.30 -9.53 31.26
C THR A 305 -9.72 -10.49 30.24
N THR A 306 -9.08 -11.57 30.69
CA THR A 306 -8.55 -12.62 29.80
C THR A 306 -9.68 -13.42 29.14
N GLN A 307 -10.76 -13.74 29.87
CA GLN A 307 -11.95 -14.37 29.29
C GLN A 307 -12.59 -13.49 28.21
N ARG A 308 -12.80 -12.19 28.47
CA ARG A 308 -13.37 -11.28 27.47
C ARG A 308 -12.51 -11.18 26.21
N ARG A 309 -11.18 -11.10 26.35
CA ARG A 309 -10.24 -11.09 25.20
C ARG A 309 -10.32 -12.38 24.41
N PHE A 310 -10.38 -13.52 25.10
CA PHE A 310 -10.57 -14.83 24.49
C PHE A 310 -11.87 -14.87 23.69
N ASP A 311 -13.00 -14.51 24.31
CA ASP A 311 -14.32 -14.53 23.67
C ASP A 311 -14.36 -13.60 22.46
N ALA A 312 -13.86 -12.36 22.58
CA ALA A 312 -13.82 -11.41 21.47
C ALA A 312 -12.97 -11.93 20.30
N THR A 313 -11.84 -12.58 20.59
CA THR A 313 -10.98 -13.18 19.57
C THR A 313 -11.67 -14.36 18.89
N MET A 314 -12.30 -15.24 19.67
CA MET A 314 -12.99 -16.43 19.15
C MET A 314 -14.24 -16.08 18.35
N GLU A 315 -15.05 -15.12 18.81
CA GLU A 315 -16.23 -14.66 18.06
C GLU A 315 -15.84 -14.02 16.73
N ARG A 316 -14.78 -13.21 16.72
CA ARG A 316 -14.23 -12.68 15.46
C ARG A 316 -13.75 -13.80 14.54
N ALA A 317 -12.99 -14.77 15.06
CA ALA A 317 -12.49 -15.89 14.27
C ALA A 317 -13.62 -16.76 13.70
N LYS A 318 -14.69 -16.99 14.47
CA LYS A 318 -15.90 -17.70 14.01
C LYS A 318 -16.58 -16.94 12.87
N ALA A 319 -16.81 -15.63 13.04
CA ALA A 319 -17.43 -14.81 12.00
C ALA A 319 -16.62 -14.83 10.69
N GLN A 320 -15.28 -14.75 10.79
CA GLN A 320 -14.40 -14.86 9.62
C GLN A 320 -14.43 -16.26 8.97
N ARG A 321 -14.58 -17.31 9.78
CA ARG A 321 -14.69 -18.70 9.31
C ARG A 321 -16.02 -18.94 8.58
N GLU A 322 -17.12 -18.42 9.11
CA GLU A 322 -18.46 -18.48 8.51
C GLU A 322 -18.52 -17.70 7.20
N ALA A 323 -17.84 -16.55 7.13
CA ALA A 323 -17.68 -15.75 5.92
C ALA A 323 -16.70 -16.34 4.89
N LEU A 324 -16.09 -17.51 5.17
CA LEU A 324 -15.06 -18.16 4.33
C LEU A 324 -13.85 -17.27 4.03
N GLU A 325 -13.52 -16.32 4.93
CA GLU A 325 -12.33 -15.46 4.81
C GLU A 325 -11.06 -16.18 5.27
N ILE A 326 -11.20 -17.12 6.20
CA ILE A 326 -10.09 -17.89 6.78
C ILE A 326 -10.33 -19.40 6.66
N SER A 327 -9.25 -20.16 6.48
CA SER A 327 -9.30 -21.62 6.45
C SER A 327 -9.38 -22.24 7.84
N GLN A 328 -9.81 -23.50 7.90
CA GLN A 328 -9.96 -24.28 9.12
C GLN A 328 -8.66 -24.32 9.91
N ARG A 329 -7.53 -24.60 9.26
CA ARG A 329 -6.24 -24.66 9.95
C ARG A 329 -5.77 -23.30 10.49
N HIS A 330 -6.23 -22.18 9.90
CA HIS A 330 -5.97 -20.84 10.43
C HIS A 330 -6.88 -20.53 11.62
N PHE A 331 -8.16 -20.89 11.55
CA PHE A 331 -9.06 -20.82 12.69
C PHE A 331 -8.53 -21.63 13.88
N ASP A 332 -8.06 -22.86 13.66
CA ASP A 332 -7.49 -23.71 14.71
C ASP A 332 -6.22 -23.08 15.32
N ASP A 333 -5.39 -22.40 14.52
CA ASP A 333 -4.22 -21.65 15.00
C ASP A 333 -4.62 -20.45 15.85
N LEU A 334 -5.61 -19.66 15.41
CA LEU A 334 -6.15 -18.55 16.20
C LEU A 334 -6.73 -19.05 17.53
N ALA A 335 -7.45 -20.16 17.53
CA ALA A 335 -7.98 -20.78 18.74
C ALA A 335 -6.85 -21.20 19.70
N ARG A 336 -5.81 -21.88 19.19
CA ARG A 336 -4.63 -22.25 20.00
C ARG A 336 -3.92 -21.02 20.58
N ARG A 337 -3.75 -19.96 19.79
CA ARG A 337 -3.15 -18.70 20.24
C ARG A 337 -3.99 -17.99 21.29
N ALA A 338 -5.32 -17.99 21.14
CA ALA A 338 -6.22 -17.38 22.12
C ALA A 338 -6.18 -18.13 23.46
N VAL A 339 -6.12 -19.47 23.44
CA VAL A 339 -5.91 -20.28 24.65
C VAL A 339 -4.55 -19.96 25.26
N ALA A 340 -3.48 -19.94 24.46
CA ALA A 340 -2.13 -19.68 24.94
C ALA A 340 -1.98 -18.27 25.54
N ASP A 341 -2.52 -17.23 24.87
CA ASP A 341 -2.56 -15.86 25.37
C ASP A 341 -3.22 -15.80 26.74
N ARG A 342 -4.38 -16.46 26.89
CA ARG A 342 -5.08 -16.54 28.18
C ARG A 342 -4.26 -17.25 29.26
N THR A 343 -3.60 -18.37 28.94
CA THR A 343 -2.80 -19.13 29.91
C THR A 343 -1.49 -18.46 30.28
N CYS A 344 -0.90 -17.69 29.36
CA CYS A 344 0.39 -17.02 29.55
C CYS A 344 0.25 -15.56 29.98
N ALA A 345 -0.96 -14.98 29.94
CA ALA A 345 -1.24 -13.61 30.32
C ALA A 345 -0.81 -13.32 31.76
N GLY A 346 0.05 -12.31 31.93
CA GLY A 346 0.46 -11.82 33.24
C GLY A 346 -0.64 -11.03 33.96
N TYR A 347 -0.42 -10.81 35.24
CA TYR A 347 -1.29 -10.08 36.14
C TYR A 347 -0.98 -8.58 36.22
N ASP A 348 -0.07 -8.02 35.41
CA ASP A 348 0.40 -6.62 35.55
C ASP A 348 -0.72 -5.59 35.74
N TRP A 349 -1.66 -5.56 34.80
CA TRP A 349 -2.83 -4.67 34.88
C TRP A 349 -3.67 -4.95 36.12
N ALA A 350 -3.96 -6.23 36.38
CA ALA A 350 -4.82 -6.63 37.47
C ALA A 350 -4.19 -6.34 38.85
N ASN A 351 -2.87 -6.51 38.97
CA ASN A 351 -2.08 -6.22 40.14
C ASN A 351 -2.01 -4.71 40.37
N MET A 352 -1.77 -3.91 39.34
CA MET A 352 -1.78 -2.45 39.43
C MET A 352 -3.14 -1.92 39.92
N VAL A 353 -4.25 -2.38 39.33
CA VAL A 353 -5.61 -1.97 39.74
C VAL A 353 -5.90 -2.40 41.18
N ALA A 354 -5.54 -3.64 41.54
CA ALA A 354 -5.78 -4.13 42.89
C ALA A 354 -4.94 -3.41 43.94
N LEU A 355 -3.67 -3.10 43.65
CA LEU A 355 -2.80 -2.33 44.53
C LEU A 355 -3.35 -0.92 44.74
N ALA A 356 -3.80 -0.24 43.69
CA ALA A 356 -4.42 1.09 43.82
C ALA A 356 -5.62 1.08 44.79
N VAL A 357 -6.46 0.05 44.72
CA VAL A 357 -7.60 -0.11 45.64
C VAL A 357 -7.15 -0.47 47.06
N LEU A 358 -6.21 -1.40 47.22
CA LEU A 358 -5.72 -1.84 48.53
C LEU A 358 -4.95 -0.75 49.28
N GLN A 359 -4.15 0.03 48.56
CA GLN A 359 -3.38 1.15 49.10
C GLN A 359 -4.23 2.42 49.28
N ARG A 360 -5.50 2.39 48.86
CA ARG A 360 -6.43 3.53 48.91
C ARG A 360 -5.88 4.76 48.17
N ASP A 361 -5.19 4.54 47.05
CA ASP A 361 -4.70 5.62 46.20
C ASP A 361 -5.86 6.20 45.40
N VAL A 362 -6.45 7.27 45.95
CA VAL A 362 -7.62 7.93 45.36
C VAL A 362 -7.36 8.45 43.94
N ALA A 363 -6.13 8.88 43.62
CA ALA A 363 -5.81 9.42 42.31
C ALA A 363 -5.83 8.30 41.26
N ALA A 364 -5.17 7.18 41.54
CA ALA A 364 -5.15 6.02 40.66
C ALA A 364 -6.54 5.38 40.52
N VAL A 365 -7.30 5.26 41.61
CA VAL A 365 -8.66 4.68 41.58
C VAL A 365 -9.61 5.57 40.77
N LEU A 366 -9.53 6.90 40.89
CA LEU A 366 -10.29 7.83 40.05
C LEU A 366 -9.92 7.68 38.57
N GLU A 367 -8.63 7.60 38.24
CA GLU A 367 -8.19 7.42 36.84
C GLU A 367 -8.76 6.13 36.22
N ILE A 368 -8.76 5.04 36.97
CA ILE A 368 -9.18 3.72 36.48
C ILE A 368 -10.71 3.58 36.43
N PHE A 369 -11.43 4.13 37.42
CA PHE A 369 -12.85 3.86 37.62
C PHE A 369 -13.78 5.06 37.38
N ASP A 370 -13.33 6.32 37.40
CA ASP A 370 -14.16 7.51 37.14
C ASP A 370 -14.44 7.73 35.64
N SER A 371 -14.92 6.67 35.01
CA SER A 371 -15.22 6.61 33.58
C SER A 371 -16.67 6.16 33.37
N PRO A 372 -17.27 6.41 32.20
CA PRO A 372 -18.62 5.96 31.88
C PRO A 372 -18.83 4.45 32.11
N LYS A 373 -20.08 4.02 32.22
CA LYS A 373 -20.43 2.62 32.55
C LYS A 373 -19.82 1.61 31.56
N ASP A 374 -19.68 2.00 30.29
CA ASP A 374 -19.20 1.13 29.20
C ASP A 374 -17.67 1.04 29.16
N TRP A 375 -16.97 1.79 30.01
CA TRP A 375 -15.52 1.77 30.13
C TRP A 375 -15.07 0.92 31.32
N ASN A 376 -14.03 0.09 31.09
CA ASN A 376 -13.40 -0.77 32.10
C ASN A 376 -14.43 -1.61 32.91
N THR A 377 -15.40 -2.17 32.19
CA THR A 377 -16.54 -2.91 32.75
C THR A 377 -16.10 -4.09 33.62
N ASP A 378 -15.07 -4.81 33.20
CA ASP A 378 -14.60 -6.03 33.86
C ASP A 378 -13.99 -5.72 35.23
N SER A 379 -13.17 -4.66 35.31
CA SER A 379 -12.57 -4.25 36.58
C SER A 379 -13.62 -3.72 37.55
N LYS A 380 -14.62 -2.97 37.06
CA LYS A 380 -15.74 -2.48 37.91
C LYS A 380 -16.61 -3.65 38.40
N ARG A 381 -16.83 -4.66 37.56
CA ARG A 381 -17.54 -5.89 37.94
C ARG A 381 -16.77 -6.67 39.00
N ALA A 382 -15.46 -6.87 38.80
CA ALA A 382 -14.58 -7.52 39.77
C ALA A 382 -14.55 -6.78 41.11
N LEU A 383 -14.49 -5.44 41.08
CA LEU A 383 -14.55 -4.61 42.28
C LEU A 383 -15.84 -4.84 43.05
N ARG A 384 -17.00 -4.79 42.38
CA ARG A 384 -18.30 -5.06 43.00
C ARG A 384 -18.36 -6.46 43.64
N GLU A 385 -17.80 -7.47 42.97
CA GLU A 385 -17.79 -8.84 43.48
C GLU A 385 -16.84 -9.04 44.66
N ALA A 386 -15.70 -8.34 44.69
CA ALA A 386 -14.69 -8.49 45.74
C ALA A 386 -14.91 -7.59 46.97
N THR A 387 -15.45 -6.38 46.77
CA THR A 387 -15.60 -5.36 47.83
C THR A 387 -17.06 -4.97 48.10
N GLY A 388 -18.00 -5.42 47.26
CA GLY A 388 -19.41 -5.02 47.36
C GLY A 388 -19.74 -3.63 46.78
N VAL A 389 -18.73 -2.86 46.36
CA VAL A 389 -18.93 -1.48 45.86
C VAL A 389 -19.32 -1.50 44.38
N ASP A 390 -20.56 -1.12 44.06
CA ASP A 390 -21.02 -1.02 42.67
C ASP A 390 -20.65 0.33 42.04
N LEU A 391 -19.83 0.30 40.98
CA LEU A 391 -19.48 1.48 40.17
C LEU A 391 -20.05 1.43 38.74
N LEU A 392 -20.80 0.38 38.40
CA LEU A 392 -21.40 0.17 37.07
C LEU A 392 -22.77 0.86 36.97
N GLN A 393 -23.63 0.68 37.98
CA GLN A 393 -25.00 1.17 38.00
C GLN A 393 -25.13 2.42 38.86
N CYS A 394 -24.41 3.49 38.51
CA CYS A 394 -24.45 4.75 39.24
C CYS A 394 -24.17 5.97 38.34
N THR A 395 -24.72 7.12 38.74
CA THR A 395 -24.39 8.41 38.12
C THR A 395 -22.92 8.78 38.36
N ALA A 396 -22.38 9.72 37.58
CA ALA A 396 -20.98 10.14 37.75
C ALA A 396 -20.69 10.71 39.14
N ALA A 397 -21.60 11.53 39.69
CA ALA A 397 -21.47 12.07 41.04
C ALA A 397 -21.49 10.97 42.11
N LEU A 398 -22.40 10.00 42.00
CA LEU A 398 -22.48 8.88 42.93
C LEU A 398 -21.26 7.96 42.83
N ARG A 399 -20.73 7.75 41.62
CA ARG A 399 -19.52 6.98 41.39
C ARG A 399 -18.31 7.59 42.09
N ARG A 400 -18.09 8.90 41.94
CA ARG A 400 -17.01 9.61 42.63
C ARG A 400 -17.15 9.48 44.13
N ARG A 401 -18.34 9.74 44.68
CA ARG A 401 -18.61 9.58 46.11
C ARG A 401 -18.25 8.17 46.61
N ARG A 402 -18.65 7.12 45.88
CA ARG A 402 -18.31 5.71 46.21
C ARG A 402 -16.81 5.43 46.11
N ILE A 403 -16.10 6.05 45.17
CA ILE A 403 -14.63 5.93 45.03
C ILE A 403 -13.92 6.57 46.23
N PHE A 404 -14.32 7.78 46.63
CA PHE A 404 -13.77 8.45 47.81
C PHE A 404 -14.06 7.67 49.09
N GLU A 405 -15.29 7.16 49.25
CA GLU A 405 -15.68 6.30 50.36
C GLU A 405 -14.85 5.00 50.42
N LEU A 406 -14.63 4.35 49.28
CA LEU A 406 -13.75 3.18 49.16
C LEU A 406 -12.31 3.48 49.61
N CYS A 407 -11.82 4.70 49.36
CA CYS A 407 -10.49 5.15 49.79
C CYS A 407 -10.47 5.66 51.24
N GLY A 408 -11.61 5.68 51.94
CA GLY A 408 -11.72 6.12 53.34
C GLY A 408 -11.83 7.63 53.53
N PHE A 409 -12.13 8.40 52.48
CA PHE A 409 -12.32 9.85 52.58
C PHE A 409 -13.73 10.19 53.06
N SER A 410 -13.83 11.17 53.93
CA SER A 410 -15.12 11.79 54.30
C SER A 410 -15.65 12.71 53.18
N PRO A 411 -16.96 13.01 53.15
CA PRO A 411 -17.51 13.96 52.17
C PRO A 411 -16.86 15.35 52.22
N ALA A 412 -16.38 15.79 53.39
CA ALA A 412 -15.69 17.06 53.55
C ALA A 412 -14.29 17.04 52.92
N GLU A 413 -13.56 15.92 53.07
CA GLU A 413 -12.24 15.75 52.45
C GLU A 413 -12.36 15.56 50.94
N GLN A 414 -13.41 14.89 50.46
CA GLN A 414 -13.74 14.83 49.03
C GLN A 414 -13.90 16.23 48.44
N ALA A 415 -14.72 17.10 49.06
CA ALA A 415 -14.96 18.44 48.55
C ALA A 415 -13.67 19.28 48.49
N ARG A 416 -12.78 19.14 49.48
CA ARG A 416 -11.47 19.79 49.48
C ARG A 416 -10.59 19.28 48.34
N TRP A 417 -10.49 17.97 48.18
CA TRP A 417 -9.70 17.36 47.11
C TRP A 417 -10.22 17.77 45.73
N GLU A 418 -11.54 17.76 45.52
CA GLU A 418 -12.13 18.16 44.24
C GLU A 418 -11.88 19.65 43.93
N HIS A 419 -11.90 20.51 44.96
CA HIS A 419 -11.55 21.92 44.83
C HIS A 419 -10.07 22.11 44.46
N GLU A 420 -9.16 21.43 45.15
CA GLU A 420 -7.72 21.46 44.87
C GLU A 420 -7.39 20.89 43.47
N ALA A 421 -8.03 19.79 43.09
CA ALA A 421 -7.87 19.19 41.77
C ALA A 421 -8.44 20.08 40.65
N ALA A 422 -9.55 20.78 40.89
CA ALA A 422 -10.12 21.75 39.95
C ALA A 422 -9.19 22.97 39.80
N ALA A 423 -8.64 23.48 40.89
CA ALA A 423 -7.65 24.56 40.87
C ALA A 423 -6.39 24.14 40.11
N ALA A 424 -5.80 23.00 40.44
CA ALA A 424 -4.63 22.47 39.75
C ALA A 424 -4.90 22.20 38.25
N LYS A 425 -6.10 21.77 37.88
CA LYS A 425 -6.50 21.61 36.48
C LYS A 425 -6.63 22.96 35.78
N ALA A 426 -7.23 23.96 36.43
CA ALA A 426 -7.31 25.31 35.90
C ALA A 426 -5.91 25.91 35.68
N ASP A 427 -4.99 25.72 36.63
CA ASP A 427 -3.59 26.15 36.53
C ASP A 427 -2.87 25.47 35.36
N ARG A 428 -3.05 24.15 35.18
CA ARG A 428 -2.47 23.41 34.03
C ARG A 428 -3.03 23.90 32.69
N VAL A 429 -4.33 24.18 32.61
CA VAL A 429 -4.96 24.72 31.40
C VAL A 429 -4.43 26.13 31.13
N ALA A 430 -4.38 26.99 32.14
CA ALA A 430 -3.82 28.34 32.04
C ALA A 430 -2.35 28.31 31.59
N ALA A 431 -1.53 27.40 32.13
CA ALA A 431 -0.13 27.24 31.73
C ALA A 431 0.01 26.78 30.26
N ARG A 432 -0.85 25.85 29.81
CA ARG A 432 -0.88 25.42 28.40
C ARG A 432 -1.33 26.54 27.47
N GLU A 433 -2.39 27.25 27.83
CA GLU A 433 -2.88 28.41 27.06
C GLU A 433 -1.84 29.52 26.97
N PHE A 434 -1.08 29.74 28.05
CA PHE A 434 0.04 30.67 28.08
C PHE A 434 1.15 30.24 27.12
N GLU A 435 1.56 28.97 27.17
CA GLU A 435 2.58 28.42 26.27
C GLU A 435 2.16 28.48 24.79
N ASP A 436 0.89 28.16 24.50
CA ASP A 436 0.34 28.24 23.16
C ASP A 436 0.18 29.70 22.67
N ALA A 437 -0.12 30.63 23.57
CA ALA A 437 -0.11 32.06 23.26
C ALA A 437 1.32 32.57 22.99
N ARG A 438 2.31 32.13 23.77
CA ARG A 438 3.74 32.45 23.58
C ARG A 438 4.22 31.97 22.22
N LYS A 439 4.00 30.70 21.87
CA LYS A 439 4.40 30.12 20.58
C LYS A 439 3.77 30.85 19.39
N ARG A 440 2.48 31.20 19.49
CA ARG A 440 1.79 31.96 18.43
C ARG A 440 2.34 33.38 18.29
N ALA A 441 2.67 34.03 19.41
CA ALA A 441 3.28 35.36 19.39
C ALA A 441 4.69 35.32 18.78
N GLU A 442 5.52 34.32 19.13
CA GLU A 442 6.86 34.11 18.55
C GLU A 442 6.83 33.86 17.04
N ALA A 443 5.80 33.18 16.52
CA ALA A 443 5.64 32.93 15.10
C ALA A 443 5.19 34.18 14.30
N SER A 444 4.79 35.27 14.97
CA SER A 444 4.34 36.49 14.32
C SER A 444 5.46 37.53 14.21
N ASN A 445 5.50 38.27 13.10
CA ASN A 445 6.50 39.31 12.87
C ASN A 445 5.87 40.70 12.91
N TRP A 446 6.47 41.60 13.68
CA TRP A 446 6.05 42.98 13.86
C TRP A 446 7.13 43.94 13.40
N ARG A 447 6.76 44.88 12.53
CA ARG A 447 7.65 45.96 12.08
C ARG A 447 7.40 47.22 12.90
N LEU A 448 8.43 47.72 13.56
CA LEU A 448 8.39 49.01 14.25
C LEU A 448 8.63 50.16 13.26
N GLU A 449 8.22 51.38 13.63
CA GLU A 449 8.34 52.60 12.80
C GLU A 449 9.80 52.91 12.41
N GLY A 450 10.78 52.45 13.21
CA GLY A 450 12.22 52.54 12.91
C GLY A 450 12.79 51.43 12.02
N GLY A 451 11.96 50.64 11.33
CA GLY A 451 12.39 49.57 10.41
C GLY A 451 12.85 48.25 11.06
N LYS A 452 12.98 48.21 12.40
CA LYS A 452 13.31 47.00 13.15
C LYS A 452 12.15 45.99 13.13
N VAL A 453 12.44 44.73 12.78
CA VAL A 453 11.50 43.61 12.87
C VAL A 453 11.71 42.92 14.21
N LEU A 454 10.65 42.77 14.99
CA LEU A 454 10.62 41.97 16.22
C LEU A 454 9.64 40.81 16.02
N ASN A 455 9.88 39.69 16.70
CA ASN A 455 8.81 38.71 16.84
C ASN A 455 7.71 39.26 17.78
N GLY A 456 6.49 38.73 17.69
CA GLY A 456 5.35 39.24 18.46
C GLY A 456 5.51 39.11 19.97
N ARG A 457 6.31 38.15 20.45
CA ARG A 457 6.68 38.04 21.87
C ARG A 457 7.57 39.20 22.29
N GLU A 458 8.66 39.43 21.58
CA GLU A 458 9.61 40.53 21.78
C GLU A 458 8.92 41.88 21.67
N TYR A 459 7.97 42.03 20.74
CA TYR A 459 7.15 43.23 20.61
C TYR A 459 6.33 43.50 21.87
N VAL A 460 5.65 42.48 22.41
CA VAL A 460 4.85 42.62 23.64
C VAL A 460 5.75 42.88 24.85
N ASP A 461 6.84 42.14 25.01
CA ASP A 461 7.79 42.32 26.12
C ASP A 461 8.46 43.72 26.05
N PHE A 462 8.77 44.22 24.85
CA PHE A 462 9.23 45.60 24.64
C PHE A 462 8.18 46.64 25.05
N CYS A 463 6.91 46.45 24.68
CA CYS A 463 5.83 47.34 25.09
C CYS A 463 5.68 47.35 26.63
N ILE A 464 5.71 46.19 27.29
CA ILE A 464 5.60 46.14 28.76
C ILE A 464 6.81 46.83 29.42
N ALA A 465 8.03 46.60 28.91
CA ALA A 465 9.25 47.25 29.40
C ALA A 465 9.22 48.78 29.23
N GLU A 466 8.60 49.30 28.17
CA GLU A 466 8.39 50.75 27.96
C GLU A 466 7.26 51.34 28.83
N GLY A 467 6.64 50.54 29.69
CA GLY A 467 5.63 50.97 30.65
C GLY A 467 4.20 50.93 30.12
N PHE A 468 3.92 50.18 29.07
CA PHE A 468 2.54 49.92 28.63
C PHE A 468 1.93 48.83 29.52
N SER A 469 0.88 49.18 30.28
CA SER A 469 0.33 48.35 31.37
C SER A 469 -1.16 48.08 31.29
N GLU A 470 -1.92 48.78 30.45
CA GLU A 470 -3.37 48.64 30.34
C GLU A 470 -3.77 48.18 28.94
N ILE A 471 -4.66 47.19 28.82
CA ILE A 471 -5.20 46.76 27.52
C ILE A 471 -6.61 47.31 27.37
N VAL A 472 -6.84 48.08 26.30
CA VAL A 472 -8.12 48.68 25.99
C VAL A 472 -8.70 48.04 24.72
N ASP A 473 -9.97 47.69 24.80
CA ASP A 473 -10.75 47.15 23.69
C ASP A 473 -11.52 48.30 23.02
N MET A 474 -11.19 48.62 21.76
CA MET A 474 -11.90 49.67 21.01
C MET A 474 -12.77 49.09 19.88
N PRO A 475 -13.99 49.61 19.68
CA PRO A 475 -14.81 49.20 18.54
C PRO A 475 -14.20 49.71 17.23
N ARG A 476 -14.09 48.84 16.22
CA ARG A 476 -13.66 49.17 14.85
C ARG A 476 -14.63 48.53 13.86
N GLY A 477 -15.75 49.21 13.61
CA GLY A 477 -16.84 48.66 12.80
C GLY A 477 -17.46 47.42 13.46
N ARG A 478 -17.59 46.31 12.71
CA ARG A 478 -18.06 45.01 13.24
C ARG A 478 -16.99 44.21 14.00
N ALA A 479 -15.74 44.69 14.07
CA ALA A 479 -14.63 44.02 14.73
C ALA A 479 -14.11 44.80 15.95
N ARG A 480 -13.37 44.12 16.84
CA ARG A 480 -12.69 44.74 17.99
C ARG A 480 -11.22 44.93 17.69
N ALA A 481 -10.71 46.14 17.92
CA ALA A 481 -9.29 46.46 17.88
C ALA A 481 -8.74 46.51 19.31
N TYR A 482 -7.66 45.78 19.56
CA TYR A 482 -7.04 45.71 20.88
C TYR A 482 -5.79 46.58 20.90
N ARG A 483 -5.59 47.36 21.96
CA ARG A 483 -4.36 48.16 22.13
C ARG A 483 -3.84 48.04 23.55
N ILE A 484 -2.52 48.03 23.68
CA ILE A 484 -1.84 48.20 24.97
C ILE A 484 -1.50 49.68 25.13
N CYS A 485 -1.80 50.25 26.28
CA CYS A 485 -1.73 51.67 26.60
C CYS A 485 -0.71 51.91 27.72
N ASN A 486 0.07 53.00 27.58
CA ASN A 486 0.93 53.51 28.63
C ASN A 486 0.22 54.68 29.31
N PRO A 487 -0.30 54.52 30.54
CA PRO A 487 -1.08 55.56 31.22
C PRO A 487 -0.24 56.79 31.58
N ARG A 488 1.09 56.68 31.69
CA ARG A 488 1.99 57.80 32.01
C ARG A 488 2.32 58.68 30.81
N ARG A 489 2.27 58.13 29.59
CA ARG A 489 2.67 58.84 28.35
C ARG A 489 1.51 59.08 27.38
N GLY A 490 0.31 58.59 27.68
CA GLY A 490 -0.86 58.72 26.80
C GLY A 490 -0.72 58.01 25.45
N MET A 491 0.26 57.10 25.30
CA MET A 491 0.54 56.39 24.06
C MET A 491 -0.16 55.02 24.03
N SER A 492 -0.57 54.58 22.85
CA SER A 492 -1.17 53.25 22.67
C SER A 492 -0.62 52.51 21.44
N ARG A 493 -0.37 51.21 21.59
CA ARG A 493 0.16 50.33 20.56
C ARG A 493 -0.79 49.17 20.25
N PRO A 494 -0.93 48.77 18.98
CA PRO A 494 -1.89 47.73 18.59
C PRO A 494 -1.47 46.33 19.04
N LEU A 495 -2.44 45.52 19.43
CA LEU A 495 -2.33 44.08 19.70
C LEU A 495 -3.27 43.30 18.78
N ARG A 496 -2.91 42.07 18.43
CA ARG A 496 -3.73 41.19 17.57
C ARG A 496 -4.14 39.92 18.31
N ALA A 497 -5.44 39.63 18.29
CA ALA A 497 -6.00 38.40 18.85
C ALA A 497 -5.60 37.16 18.03
N LYS A 498 -5.57 37.27 16.70
CA LYS A 498 -5.26 36.15 15.78
C LYS A 498 -3.82 35.64 15.93
N ASP A 499 -2.88 36.55 16.15
CA ASP A 499 -1.44 36.27 16.15
C ASP A 499 -0.91 35.95 17.57
N GLY A 500 -1.80 35.68 18.54
CA GLY A 500 -1.43 35.32 19.93
C GLY A 500 -0.92 36.48 20.82
N THR A 501 -0.52 37.61 20.24
CA THR A 501 0.03 38.77 20.97
C THR A 501 -0.89 39.36 22.03
N LEU A 502 -2.22 39.40 21.80
CA LEU A 502 -3.19 39.87 22.80
C LEU A 502 -3.23 38.94 24.02
N SER A 503 -3.34 37.64 23.79
CA SER A 503 -3.42 36.63 24.85
C SER A 503 -2.13 36.58 25.65
N TYR A 504 -0.98 36.67 24.97
CA TYR A 504 0.34 36.74 25.62
C TYR A 504 0.49 38.02 26.46
N ALA A 505 0.08 39.19 25.94
CA ALA A 505 0.11 40.46 26.68
C ALA A 505 -0.80 40.42 27.93
N ARG A 506 -2.03 39.91 27.82
CA ARG A 506 -2.95 39.74 28.96
C ARG A 506 -2.35 38.83 30.04
N ALA A 507 -1.75 37.71 29.65
CA ALA A 507 -1.14 36.78 30.59
C ALA A 507 0.12 37.36 31.27
N ARG A 508 0.98 38.08 30.53
CA ARG A 508 2.16 38.75 31.09
C ARG A 508 1.79 39.89 32.04
N LEU A 509 0.76 40.67 31.73
CA LEU A 509 0.25 41.70 32.63
C LEU A 509 -0.42 41.11 33.86
N ALA A 510 -1.14 39.99 33.73
CA ALA A 510 -1.67 39.25 34.88
C ALA A 510 -0.55 38.72 35.80
N GLN A 511 0.54 38.18 35.23
CA GLN A 511 1.73 37.77 35.98
C GLN A 511 2.45 38.96 36.65
N ALA A 512 2.53 40.11 35.98
CA ALA A 512 3.14 41.33 36.53
C ALA A 512 2.26 42.03 37.58
N ALA A 513 0.95 41.80 37.56
CA ALA A 513 -0.02 42.28 38.54
C ALA A 513 -0.13 41.38 39.78
N VAL A 514 0.50 40.20 39.78
CA VAL A 514 0.77 39.42 40.99
C VAL A 514 2.05 39.98 41.61
N PRO A 515 1.98 40.84 42.65
CA PRO A 515 3.18 41.35 43.30
C PRO A 515 4.02 40.21 43.88
N ALA A 516 5.34 40.42 43.91
CA ALA A 516 6.31 39.62 44.64
C ALA A 516 6.06 39.72 46.17
N THR A 517 4.96 39.14 46.65
CA THR A 517 4.61 38.99 48.08
C THR A 517 4.52 37.52 48.49
N ILE A 518 5.07 36.59 47.71
CA ILE A 518 5.40 35.22 48.15
C ILE A 518 6.80 34.87 47.63
N ALA A 519 7.80 35.58 48.16
CA ALA A 519 9.22 35.19 48.13
C ALA A 519 9.93 35.87 49.30
N ALA A 520 9.53 35.50 50.52
CA ALA A 520 10.30 35.58 51.76
C ALA A 520 9.73 34.53 52.73
#